data_AF-A0A9D6YKC5-F1
#
_entry.id   AF-A0A9D6YKC5-F1
#
_cell.length_a   1.000
_cell.length_b   1.000
_cell.length_c   1.000
_cell.angle_alpha   90.00
_cell.angle_beta   90.00
_cell.angle_gamma   90.00
#
_symmetry.space_group_name_H-M   'P 1'
#
loop_
_entity.id
_entity.type
_entity.pdbx_description
1 polymer ?
#
loop_
_entity_poly.entity_id
_entity_poly.type
_entity_poly.pdbx_seq_one_letter_code
_entity_poly.pdbx_strand_id
1 'polypeptide(L)'
;MRTFRQKIFIGYGASLVLMVLILAWAMFMMLRLGRASDSILRENYRSIQAAAHMIDALDRQDSAVLLYLLGYQEQGLKEFRENETAFLQWLGRARDNITI
;
A
#
# COMPACT_ATOMS: atom_id res chain seq x y z
N MET A 1 -33.85 21.40 48.34
CA MET A 1 -33.52 19.95 48.28
C MET A 1 -33.73 19.47 46.84
N ARG A 2 -32.69 19.04 46.12
CA ARG A 2 -32.90 18.43 44.79
C ARG A 2 -33.68 17.14 44.98
N THR A 3 -34.85 17.02 44.34
CA THR A 3 -35.70 15.84 44.45
C THR A 3 -34.96 14.61 43.91
N PHE A 4 -35.24 13.43 44.46
CA PHE A 4 -34.58 12.17 44.07
C PHE A 4 -34.58 11.94 42.55
N ARG A 5 -35.66 12.37 41.87
CA ARG A 5 -35.82 12.38 40.41
C ARG A 5 -34.75 13.19 39.68
N GLN A 6 -34.36 14.36 40.20
CA GLN A 6 -33.30 15.20 39.59
C GLN A 6 -31.92 14.51 39.67
N LYS A 7 -31.61 13.82 40.77
CA LYS A 7 -30.33 13.09 40.90
C LYS A 7 -30.23 11.94 39.88
N ILE A 8 -31.33 11.21 39.70
CA ILE A 8 -31.43 10.14 38.70
C ILE A 8 -31.27 10.70 37.29
N PHE A 9 -31.95 11.80 36.96
CA PHE A 9 -31.84 12.45 35.65
C PHE A 9 -30.42 12.92 35.33
N ILE A 10 -29.70 13.49 36.32
CA ILE A 10 -28.32 13.92 36.14
C ILE A 10 -27.40 12.71 35.90
N GLY A 11 -27.61 11.60 36.63
CA GLY A 11 -26.83 10.37 36.43
C GLY A 11 -27.01 9.78 35.03
N TYR A 12 -28.25 9.65 34.57
CA TYR A 12 -28.56 9.17 33.21
C TYR A 12 -28.10 10.14 32.12
N GLY A 13 -28.21 11.45 32.35
CA GLY A 13 -27.69 12.46 31.42
C GLY A 13 -26.17 12.39 31.29
N ALA A 14 -25.46 12.25 32.40
CA ALA A 14 -24.01 12.11 32.40
C ALA A 14 -23.55 10.83 31.71
N SER A 15 -24.22 9.70 31.96
CA SER A 15 -23.89 8.43 31.28
C SER A 15 -24.19 8.49 29.78
N LEU A 16 -25.28 9.15 29.38
CA LEU A 16 -25.61 9.36 27.97
C LEU A 16 -24.53 10.20 27.27
N VAL A 17 -24.09 11.31 27.88
CA VAL A 17 -23.01 12.14 27.34
C VAL A 17 -21.71 11.35 27.21
N LEU A 18 -21.35 10.57 28.24
CA LEU A 18 -20.16 9.71 28.19
C LEU A 18 -20.25 8.70 27.04
N MET A 19 -21.42 8.07 26.85
CA MET A 19 -21.63 7.11 25.76
C MET A 19 -21.46 7.77 24.40
N VAL A 20 -22.03 8.96 24.19
CA VAL A 20 -21.86 9.73 22.95
C VAL A 20 -20.40 10.07 22.70
N LEU A 21 -19.66 10.49 23.73
CA LEU A 21 -18.23 10.78 23.61
C LEU A 21 -17.41 9.56 23.22
N ILE A 22 -17.68 8.40 23.82
CA ILE A 22 -17.00 7.14 23.48
C ILE A 22 -17.31 6.73 22.04
N LEU A 23 -18.56 6.82 21.62
CA LEU A 23 -18.96 6.49 20.24
C LEU A 23 -18.30 7.43 19.23
N ALA A 24 -18.30 8.74 19.50
CA ALA A 24 -17.62 9.72 18.65
C ALA A 24 -16.10 9.45 18.57
N TRP A 25 -15.48 9.10 19.71
CA TRP A 25 -14.07 8.75 19.76
C TRP A 25 -13.75 7.48 18.97
N ALA A 26 -14.57 6.44 19.11
CA ALA A 26 -14.42 5.19 18.37
C ALA A 26 -14.55 5.43 16.86
N MET A 27 -15.55 6.22 16.43
CA MET A 27 -15.72 6.62 15.03
C MET A 27 -14.51 7.40 14.50
N PHE A 28 -14.00 8.35 15.28
CA PHE A 28 -12.80 9.11 14.90
C PHE A 28 -11.58 8.19 14.74
N MET A 29 -11.37 7.27 15.69
CA MET A 29 -10.26 6.31 15.65
C MET A 29 -10.38 5.37 14.45
N MET A 30 -11.59 4.87 14.15
CA MET A 30 -11.84 4.01 12.99
C MET A 30 -11.55 4.72 11.67
N LEU A 31 -11.98 5.98 11.53
CA LEU A 31 -11.67 6.80 10.34
C LEU A 31 -10.17 7.05 10.20
N ARG A 32 -9.47 7.31 11.32
CA ARG A 32 -8.02 7.50 11.32
C ARG A 32 -7.29 6.24 10.89
N LEU A 33 -7.70 5.08 11.40
CA LEU A 33 -7.11 3.79 11.05
C LEU A 33 -7.34 3.45 9.58
N GLY A 34 -8.56 3.68 9.07
CA GLY A 34 -8.90 3.44 7.67
C GLY A 34 -8.02 4.22 6.69
N ARG A 35 -7.68 5.49 7.00
CA ARG A 35 -6.76 6.28 6.17
C ARG A 35 -5.33 5.72 6.15
N ALA A 36 -4.85 5.22 7.29
CA ALA A 36 -3.53 4.60 7.37
C ALA A 36 -3.50 3.25 6.63
N SER A 37 -4.57 2.45 6.74
CA SER A 37 -4.70 1.22 5.97
C SER A 37 -4.72 1.47 4.46
N ASP A 38 -5.40 2.53 4.02
CA ASP A 38 -5.48 2.93 2.62
C ASP A 38 -4.12 3.39 2.04
N SER A 39 -3.27 4.08 2.83
CA SER A 39 -1.89 4.36 2.40
C SER A 39 -1.03 3.10 2.32
N ILE A 40 -1.11 2.22 3.33
CA ILE A 40 -0.37 0.95 3.35
C ILE A 40 -0.77 0.06 2.16
N LEU A 41 -2.07 -0.04 1.86
CA LEU A 41 -2.56 -0.83 0.74
C LEU A 41 -2.08 -0.26 -0.61
N ARG A 42 -2.07 1.06 -0.78
CA ARG A 42 -1.53 1.70 -1.98
C ARG A 42 -0.04 1.44 -2.17
N GLU A 43 0.75 1.51 -1.10
CA GLU A 43 2.19 1.23 -1.13
C GLU A 43 2.45 -0.23 -1.50
N ASN A 44 1.75 -1.17 -0.87
CA ASN A 44 1.83 -2.58 -1.23
C ASN A 44 1.44 -2.84 -2.69
N TYR A 45 0.39 -2.17 -3.18
CA TYR A 45 -0.03 -2.28 -4.57
C TYR A 45 1.04 -1.77 -5.55
N ARG A 46 1.73 -0.67 -5.23
CA ARG A 46 2.87 -0.16 -6.02
C ARG A 46 4.03 -1.15 -6.03
N SER A 47 4.32 -1.80 -4.90
CA SER A 47 5.36 -2.84 -4.83
C SER A 47 5.01 -4.05 -5.69
N ILE A 48 3.75 -4.50 -5.65
CA ILE A 48 3.26 -5.58 -6.53
C ILE A 48 3.37 -5.19 -8.00
N GLN A 49 3.00 -3.96 -8.36
CA GLN A 49 3.09 -3.46 -9.73
C GLN A 49 4.55 -3.39 -10.20
N ALA A 50 5.47 -2.92 -9.37
CA ALA A 50 6.90 -2.90 -9.69
C ALA A 50 7.45 -4.32 -9.90
N ALA A 51 7.03 -5.28 -9.06
CA ALA A 51 7.38 -6.69 -9.23
C ALA A 51 6.85 -7.27 -10.55
N ALA A 52 5.61 -6.96 -10.94
CA ALA A 52 5.06 -7.42 -12.21
C ALA A 52 5.86 -6.90 -13.41
N HIS A 53 6.29 -5.64 -13.40
CA HIS A 53 7.14 -5.09 -14.45
C HIS A 53 8.55 -5.67 -14.46
N MET A 54 9.11 -5.99 -13.28
CA MET A 54 10.39 -6.69 -13.19
C MET A 54 10.31 -8.10 -13.80
N ILE A 55 9.21 -8.82 -13.59
CA ILE A 55 8.98 -10.13 -14.20
C ILE A 55 8.90 -10.02 -15.73
N ASP A 56 8.13 -9.07 -16.27
CA ASP A 56 8.07 -8.85 -17.73
C ASP A 56 9.44 -8.52 -18.33
N ALA A 57 10.25 -7.71 -17.64
CA ALA A 57 11.60 -7.38 -18.07
C ALA A 57 12.55 -8.60 -18.05
N LEU A 58 12.35 -9.56 -17.14
CA LEU A 58 13.10 -10.82 -17.12
C LEU A 58 12.66 -11.73 -18.27
N ASP A 59 11.36 -11.88 -18.51
CA ASP A 59 10.85 -12.69 -19.64
C ASP A 59 11.38 -12.18 -21.00
N ARG A 60 11.52 -10.86 -21.14
CA ARG A 60 12.14 -10.23 -22.32
C ARG A 60 13.65 -10.45 -22.40
N GLN A 61 14.37 -10.42 -21.28
CA GLN A 61 15.79 -10.78 -21.23
C GLN A 61 16.01 -12.24 -21.65
N ASP A 62 15.16 -13.17 -21.21
CA ASP A 62 15.22 -14.58 -21.62
C ASP A 62 15.01 -14.74 -23.13
N SER A 63 14.05 -14.02 -23.70
CA SER A 63 13.84 -13.97 -25.15
C SER A 63 15.05 -13.38 -25.91
N ALA A 64 15.70 -12.37 -25.34
CA ALA A 64 16.90 -11.76 -25.89
C ALA A 64 18.11 -12.71 -25.85
N VAL A 65 18.25 -13.50 -24.79
CA VAL A 65 19.24 -14.59 -24.69
C VAL A 65 18.99 -15.63 -25.79
N LEU A 66 17.74 -16.02 -26.04
CA LEU A 66 17.41 -16.92 -27.13
C LEU A 66 17.81 -16.36 -28.50
N LEU A 67 17.52 -15.08 -28.77
CA LEU A 67 17.96 -14.41 -30.00
C LEU A 67 19.48 -14.44 -30.17
N TYR A 68 20.22 -14.18 -29.10
CA TYR A 68 21.68 -14.26 -29.10
C TYR A 68 22.17 -15.67 -29.49
N LEU A 69 21.58 -16.71 -28.88
CA LEU A 69 21.92 -18.11 -29.15
C LEU A 69 21.55 -18.56 -30.58
N LEU A 70 20.52 -17.96 -31.18
CA LEU A 70 20.11 -18.21 -32.56
C LEU A 70 20.97 -17.48 -33.62
N GLY A 71 22.01 -16.77 -33.21
CA GLY A 71 22.95 -16.07 -34.10
C GLY A 71 22.61 -14.61 -34.34
N TYR A 72 21.52 -14.08 -33.77
CA TYR A 72 21.18 -12.66 -33.81
C TYR A 72 21.86 -11.90 -32.66
N GLN A 73 23.18 -12.01 -32.58
CA GLN A 73 23.96 -11.60 -31.41
C GLN A 73 23.81 -10.11 -31.09
N GLU A 74 23.94 -9.21 -32.06
CA GLU A 74 23.81 -7.76 -31.80
C GLU A 74 22.40 -7.39 -31.32
N GLN A 75 21.37 -7.96 -31.94
CA GLN A 75 19.99 -7.72 -31.57
C GLN A 75 19.68 -8.29 -30.18
N GLY A 76 20.08 -9.53 -29.91
CA GLY A 76 19.91 -10.16 -28.60
C GLY A 76 20.64 -9.39 -27.50
N LEU A 77 21.88 -8.94 -27.74
CA LEU A 77 22.64 -8.16 -26.76
C LEU A 77 22.00 -6.80 -26.49
N LYS A 78 21.51 -6.12 -27.54
CA LYS A 78 20.79 -4.85 -27.42
C LYS A 78 19.51 -5.01 -26.61
N GLU A 79 18.64 -5.94 -27.00
CA GLU A 79 17.38 -6.23 -26.30
C GLU A 79 17.63 -6.62 -24.84
N PHE A 80 18.66 -7.43 -24.57
CA PHE A 80 19.02 -7.81 -23.21
C PHE A 80 19.36 -6.59 -22.35
N ARG A 81 20.20 -5.66 -22.84
CA ARG A 81 20.61 -4.45 -22.11
C ARG A 81 19.47 -3.46 -21.89
N GLU A 82 18.59 -3.30 -22.87
CA GLU A 82 17.41 -2.44 -22.74
C GLU A 82 16.48 -2.97 -21.64
N ASN A 83 16.23 -4.28 -21.61
CA ASN A 83 15.37 -4.91 -20.61
C ASN A 83 16.04 -5.04 -19.23
N GLU A 84 17.37 -5.19 -19.16
CA GLU A 84 18.15 -5.09 -17.92
C GLU A 84 17.99 -3.69 -17.30
N THR A 85 18.06 -2.64 -18.13
CA THR A 85 17.84 -1.26 -17.67
C THR A 85 16.42 -1.08 -17.16
N ALA A 86 15.41 -1.62 -17.87
CA ALA A 86 14.02 -1.56 -17.42
C ALA A 86 13.82 -2.28 -16.07
N PHE A 87 14.39 -3.47 -15.90
CA PHE A 87 14.37 -4.20 -14.63
C PHE A 87 14.95 -3.36 -13.50
N LEU A 88 16.14 -2.78 -13.71
CA LEU A 88 16.83 -1.96 -12.68
C LEU A 88 16.05 -0.70 -12.32
N GLN A 89 15.37 -0.06 -13.28
CA GLN A 89 14.49 1.08 -12.99
C GLN A 89 13.32 0.69 -12.08
N TRP A 90 12.67 -0.45 -12.37
CA TRP A 90 11.58 -0.95 -11.53
C TRP A 90 12.05 -1.45 -10.17
N LEU A 91 13.23 -2.05 -10.10
CA LEU A 91 13.87 -2.40 -8.84
C LEU A 91 14.17 -1.17 -7.99
N GLY A 92 14.65 -0.08 -8.59
CA GLY A 92 14.84 1.21 -7.93
C GLY A 92 13.52 1.71 -7.33
N ARG A 93 12.45 1.78 -8.15
CA ARG A 93 11.11 2.18 -7.67
C ARG A 93 10.57 1.28 -6.56
N ALA A 94 10.85 -0.02 -6.61
CA ALA A 94 10.44 -0.95 -5.57
C ALA A 94 11.22 -0.70 -4.27
N ARG A 95 12.55 -0.50 -4.34
CA ARG A 95 13.41 -0.19 -3.19
C ARG A 95 13.04 1.13 -2.53
N ASP A 96 12.73 2.15 -3.34
CA ASP A 96 12.31 3.47 -2.85
C ASP A 96 10.90 3.43 -2.21
N ASN A 97 10.13 2.35 -2.42
CA ASN A 97 8.82 2.10 -1.81
C ASN A 97 8.86 1.12 -0.60
N ILE A 98 10.04 0.65 -0.17
CA ILE A 98 10.14 -0.20 1.03
C ILE A 98 9.96 0.69 2.28
N THR A 99 8.71 0.72 2.74
CA THR A 99 8.15 1.09 4.05
C THR A 99 9.05 1.85 5.03
N ILE A 100 8.61 3.07 5.41
CA ILE A 100 8.81 3.61 6.78
C ILE A 100 7.70 3.07 7.67
#